data_AF-A0A2W6SLB2-F1
#
_entry.id   AF-A0A2W6SLB2-F1
#
_cell.length_a   1.000
_cell.length_b   1.000
_cell.length_c   1.000
_cell.angle_alpha   90.00
_cell.angle_beta   90.00
_cell.angle_gamma   90.00
#
_symmetry.space_group_name_H-M   'P 1'
#
loop_
_entity.id
_entity.type
_entity.pdbx_description
1 polymer ?
#
loop_
_entity_poly.entity_id
_entity_poly.type
_entity_poly.pdbx_seq_one_letter_code
_entity_poly.pdbx_strand_id
1 'polypeptide(L)' 'MDPQTLRTVANLARQRAQRGASGTQGDGLMRLGARRALEQLAADLDASADAVAPRNSGRHSNS' A
#
# COMPACT_ATOMS: atom_id res chain seq x y z
N MET A 1 -7.85 11.29 -1.05
CA MET A 1 -7.84 10.04 -1.83
C MET A 1 -8.73 9.06 -1.09
N ASP A 2 -9.68 8.43 -1.76
CA ASP A 2 -10.59 7.49 -1.10
C ASP A 2 -9.85 6.18 -0.72
N PRO A 3 -10.37 5.42 0.27
CA PRO A 3 -9.75 4.18 0.73
C PRO A 3 -9.56 3.12 -0.35
N GLN A 4 -10.44 3.07 -1.36
CA GLN A 4 -10.33 2.09 -2.44
C GLN A 4 -9.17 2.44 -3.37
N THR A 5 -8.97 3.71 -3.68
CA THR A 5 -7.81 4.15 -4.47
C THR A 5 -6.51 3.89 -3.70
N LEU A 6 -6.45 4.15 -2.38
CA LEU A 6 -5.28 3.82 -1.56
C LEU A 6 -4.93 2.33 -1.59
N ARG A 7 -5.92 1.45 -1.40
CA ARG A 7 -5.74 -0.02 -1.49
C ARG A 7 -5.31 -0.47 -2.89
N THR A 8 -5.81 0.20 -3.92
CA THR A 8 -5.41 -0.09 -5.32
C THR A 8 -3.94 0.22 -5.54
N VAL A 9 -3.45 1.38 -5.04
CA VAL A 9 -2.04 1.74 -5.14
C VAL A 9 -1.17 0.83 -4.27
N ALA A 10 -1.63 0.44 -3.08
CA ALA A 10 -0.93 -0.54 -2.24
C ALA A 10 -0.72 -1.87 -2.99
N ASN A 11 -1.76 -2.39 -3.66
CA ASN A 11 -1.65 -3.59 -4.50
C ASN A 11 -0.66 -3.42 -5.66
N LEU A 12 -0.68 -2.27 -6.32
CA LEU A 12 0.28 -1.97 -7.39
C LEU A 12 1.73 -1.94 -6.88
N ALA A 13 1.97 -1.36 -5.70
CA ALA A 13 3.29 -1.36 -5.07
C ALA A 13 3.78 -2.78 -4.76
N ARG A 14 2.91 -3.66 -4.22
CA ARG A 14 3.23 -5.09 -3.99
C ARG A 14 3.56 -5.82 -5.30
N GLN A 15 2.78 -5.61 -6.35
CA GLN A 15 3.05 -6.22 -7.66
C GLN A 15 4.41 -5.78 -8.22
N ARG A 16 4.77 -4.50 -8.05
CA ARG A 16 6.09 -3.99 -8.45
C ARG A 16 7.23 -4.58 -7.60
N ALA A 17 7.01 -4.76 -6.30
CA ALA A 17 7.99 -5.40 -5.41
C ALA A 17 8.25 -6.86 -5.83
N GLN A 18 7.20 -7.60 -6.22
CA GLN A 18 7.29 -8.99 -6.66
C GLN A 18 7.90 -9.16 -8.04
N ARG A 19 7.60 -8.27 -8.99
CA ARG A 19 8.20 -8.32 -10.34
C ARG A 19 9.72 -8.10 -10.32
N GLY A 20 10.24 -7.53 -9.24
CA GLY A 20 11.60 -6.98 -9.22
C GLY A 20 11.70 -5.80 -10.20
N ALA A 21 12.75 -4.99 -10.07
CA ALA A 21 13.08 -4.00 -11.09
C ALA A 21 13.49 -4.76 -12.37
N SER A 22 12.50 -5.13 -13.19
CA SER A 22 12.67 -5.91 -14.43
C SER A 22 13.41 -5.11 -15.53
N GLY A 23 13.77 -3.86 -15.27
CA GLY A 23 14.67 -3.06 -16.10
C GLY A 23 16.03 -2.94 -15.41
N THR A 24 17.02 -3.65 -15.95
CA THR A 24 18.40 -3.21 -16.18
C THR A 24 18.94 -2.03 -15.35
N GLN A 25 20.09 -2.25 -14.68
CA GLN A 25 20.93 -1.32 -13.87
C GLN A 25 20.56 -1.15 -12.39
N GLY A 26 21.06 -2.07 -11.57
CA GLY A 26 21.16 -1.91 -10.12
C GLY A 26 21.76 -3.18 -9.51
N ASP A 27 22.70 -3.06 -8.57
CA ASP A 27 23.27 -4.22 -7.87
C ASP A 27 22.23 -4.93 -6.98
N GLY A 28 22.61 -6.06 -6.39
CA GLY A 28 21.69 -6.86 -5.55
C GLY A 28 21.14 -6.10 -4.35
N LEU A 29 21.90 -5.16 -3.78
CA LEU A 29 21.50 -4.37 -2.62
C LEU A 29 20.53 -3.27 -3.01
N MET A 30 20.77 -2.59 -4.12
CA MET A 30 19.85 -1.59 -4.68
C MET A 30 18.48 -2.22 -4.97
N ARG A 31 18.46 -3.43 -5.56
CA ARG A 31 17.21 -4.17 -5.80
C ARG A 31 16.49 -4.56 -4.51
N LEU A 32 17.23 -5.01 -3.50
CA LEU A 32 16.66 -5.33 -2.19
C LEU A 32 16.08 -4.09 -1.52
N GLY A 33 16.78 -2.96 -1.58
CA GLY A 33 16.31 -1.67 -1.07
C GLY A 33 15.03 -1.21 -1.76
N ALA A 34 15.00 -1.26 -3.10
CA ALA A 34 13.81 -0.91 -3.88
C ALA A 34 12.60 -1.80 -3.53
N ARG A 35 12.82 -3.12 -3.40
CA ARG A 35 11.77 -4.06 -3.00
C ARG A 35 11.20 -3.71 -1.62
N ARG A 36 12.07 -3.50 -0.62
CA ARG A 36 11.66 -3.15 0.75
C ARG A 36 10.92 -1.82 0.81
N ALA A 37 11.36 -0.81 0.04
CA ALA A 37 10.69 0.48 -0.02
C ALA A 37 9.26 0.35 -0.59
N LEU A 38 9.06 -0.48 -1.61
CA LEU A 38 7.74 -0.74 -2.18
C LEU A 38 6.83 -1.53 -1.22
N GLU A 39 7.40 -2.48 -0.46
CA GLU A 39 6.68 -3.22 0.59
C GLU A 39 6.21 -2.29 1.71
N GLN A 40 7.10 -1.40 2.18
CA GLN A 40 6.76 -0.41 3.21
C GLN A 40 5.70 0.57 2.72
N LEU A 41 5.84 1.09 1.49
CA LEU A 41 4.85 1.98 0.89
C LEU A 41 3.47 1.32 0.82
N ALA A 42 3.40 0.04 0.47
CA ALA A 42 2.13 -0.69 0.45
C ALA A 42 1.49 -0.72 1.85
N ALA A 43 2.28 -1.03 2.89
CA ALA A 43 1.80 -1.07 4.27
C ALA A 43 1.29 0.30 4.76
N ASP A 44 2.03 1.38 4.45
CA ASP A 44 1.64 2.74 4.83
C ASP A 44 0.34 3.18 4.12
N LEU A 45 0.14 2.76 2.87
CA LEU A 45 -1.09 3.02 2.10
C LEU A 45 -2.29 2.25 2.66
N ASP A 46 -2.12 0.99 3.10
CA ASP A 46 -3.19 0.23 3.75
C ASP A 46 -3.58 0.88 5.08
N ALA A 47 -2.60 1.24 5.92
CA ALA A 47 -2.85 1.94 7.18
C ALA A 47 -3.57 3.28 6.96
N SER A 48 -3.19 4.01 5.92
CA SER A 48 -3.86 5.25 5.52
C SER A 48 -5.30 4.98 5.03
N ALA A 49 -5.53 3.89 4.30
CA ALA A 49 -6.86 3.52 3.85
C ALA A 49 -7.79 3.19 5.02
N ASP A 50 -7.27 2.53 6.05
CA ASP A 50 -8.04 2.19 7.25
C ASP A 50 -8.30 3.42 8.14
N ALA A 51 -7.37 4.37 8.17
CA ALA A 51 -7.55 5.65 8.87
C ALA A 51 -8.60 6.55 8.21
N VAL A 52 -8.70 6.52 6.88
CA VAL A 52 -9.64 7.34 6.09
C VAL A 52 -10.97 6.62 5.85
N ALA A 53 -11.02 5.30 6.00
CA ALA A 53 -12.27 4.55 5.95
C ALA A 53 -13.23 5.14 6.99
N PRO A 54 -14.48 5.46 6.61
CA PRO A 54 -15.44 5.93 7.58
C PRO A 54 -15.55 4.88 8.66
N ARG A 55 -15.17 5.26 9.89
CA ARG A 55 -15.49 4.48 11.09
C ARG A 55 -16.98 4.24 10.95
N ASN A 56 -17.40 2.99 10.84
CA ASN A 56 -18.81 2.65 10.85
C ASN A 56 -19.33 3.06 12.23
N SER A 57 -19.66 4.34 12.38
CA SER A 57 -20.23 4.93 13.58
C SER A 57 -21.51 4.17 13.78
N GLY A 58 -21.48 3.26 14.74
CA GLY A 58 -22.57 2.36 15.01
C GLY A 58 -23.89 3.14 15.04
N ARG A 59 -24.90 2.52 14.44
CA ARG A 59 -26.32 2.68 14.79
C ARG A 59 -26.47 3.38 16.14
N HIS A 60 -26.73 4.68 16.12
CA HIS A 60 -27.52 5.28 17.19
C HIS A 60 -28.95 4.77 16.95
N SER A 61 -29.22 3.60 17.52
CA SER A 61 -30.56 3.24 17.94
C SER A 61 -31.01 4.33 18.89
N ASN A 62 -31.92 5.20 18.45
CA ASN A 62 -32.68 6.03 19.37
C ASN A 62 -34.07 5.41 19.49
N SER A 63 -34.32 4.92 20.71
CA SER A 63 -35.58 4.44 21.24
C SER A 63 -36.66 5.53 21.27
#